data_AF-A0A0J9EBA7-F1
#
_entry.id   AF-A0A0J9EBA7-F1
#
_cell.length_a   1.000
_cell.length_b   1.000
_cell.length_c   1.000
_cell.angle_alpha   90.00
_cell.angle_beta   90.00
_cell.angle_gamma   90.00
#
_symmetry.space_group_name_H-M   'P 1'
#
loop_
_entity.id
_entity.type
_entity.pdbx_description
1 polymer ?
#
loop_
_entity_poly.entity_id
_entity_poly.type
_entity_poly.pdbx_seq_one_letter_code
_entity_poly.pdbx_strand_id
1 'polypeptide(L)' 'MSIADAVRQVGTTQQTYYRWRKLYGGMGRAQLKRLKELEKENQHLRRAVSDLTLDKLILTEAARGNY' A
#
# COMPACT_ATOMS: atom_id res chain seq x y z
N MET A 1 -28.66 -8.25 13.70
CA MET A 1 -28.94 -6.85 14.07
C MET A 1 -28.97 -6.02 12.80
N SER A 2 -30.06 -5.31 12.49
CA SER A 2 -30.11 -4.48 11.28
C SER A 2 -29.37 -3.15 11.50
N ILE A 3 -28.94 -2.49 10.41
CA ILE A 3 -28.35 -1.14 10.50
C ILE A 3 -29.34 -0.17 11.14
N ALA A 4 -30.63 -0.30 10.84
CA ALA A 4 -31.71 0.51 11.41
C ALA A 4 -31.79 0.36 12.94
N ASP A 5 -31.61 -0.85 13.45
CA ASP A 5 -31.60 -1.10 14.90
C ASP A 5 -30.33 -0.56 15.55
N ALA A 6 -29.18 -0.69 14.88
CA ALA A 6 -27.90 -0.18 15.37
C ALA A 6 -27.86 1.35 15.45
N VAL A 7 -28.36 2.04 14.43
CA VAL A 7 -28.40 3.51 14.49
C VAL A 7 -29.37 4.02 15.55
N ARG A 8 -30.52 3.34 15.76
CA ARG A 8 -31.44 3.68 16.85
C ARG A 8 -30.79 3.50 18.22
N GLN A 9 -30.08 2.39 18.45
CA GLN A 9 -29.40 2.12 19.72
C GLN A 9 -28.30 3.16 20.04
N VAL A 10 -27.61 3.64 19.01
CA VAL A 10 -26.53 4.64 19.15
C VAL A 10 -27.08 6.08 19.15
N GLY A 11 -28.39 6.28 18.98
CA GLY A 11 -29.00 7.61 18.93
C GLY A 11 -28.64 8.41 17.68
N THR A 12 -28.42 7.74 16.55
CA THR A 12 -28.06 8.35 15.27
C THR A 12 -29.03 7.96 14.15
N THR A 13 -28.86 8.54 12.96
CA THR A 13 -29.68 8.24 11.78
C THR A 13 -28.92 7.35 10.80
N GLN A 14 -29.66 6.60 9.97
CA GLN A 14 -29.05 5.81 8.89
C GLN A 14 -28.24 6.69 7.93
N GLN A 15 -28.72 7.92 7.66
CA GLN A 15 -28.03 8.89 6.81
C GLN A 15 -26.67 9.28 7.41
N THR A 16 -26.61 9.55 8.72
CA THR A 16 -25.36 9.86 9.42
C THR A 16 -24.38 8.68 9.36
N TYR A 17 -24.87 7.45 9.57
CA TYR A 17 -24.06 6.24 9.42
C TYR A 17 -23.45 6.10 8.02
N TYR A 18 -24.25 6.25 6.95
CA TYR A 18 -23.71 6.15 5.58
C TYR A 18 -22.74 7.28 5.24
N ARG A 19 -22.97 8.50 5.76
CA ARG A 19 -22.01 9.61 5.61
C ARG A 19 -20.68 9.29 6.29
N TRP A 20 -20.70 8.78 7.52
CA TRP A 20 -19.50 8.36 8.23
C TRP A 20 -18.82 7.19 7.56
N ARG A 21 -19.57 6.20 7.07
CA ARG A 21 -19.02 5.10 6.29
C ARG A 21 -18.34 5.58 5.00
N LYS A 22 -18.87 6.61 4.35
CA LYS A 22 -18.23 7.24 3.18
C LYS A 22 -16.93 7.97 3.54
N LEU A 23 -16.89 8.61 4.71
CA LEU A 23 -15.74 9.41 5.17
C LEU A 23 -14.63 8.57 5.81
N TYR A 24 -15.00 7.51 6.54
CA TYR A 24 -14.14 6.78 7.45
C TYR A 24 -14.18 5.25 7.26
N GLY A 25 -15.09 4.73 6.43
CA GLY A 25 -15.38 3.29 6.33
C GLY A 25 -14.43 2.49 5.44
N GLY A 26 -13.32 3.06 4.98
CA GLY A 26 -12.31 2.33 4.21
C GLY A 26 -11.27 3.22 3.52
N MET A 27 -10.30 2.58 2.89
CA MET A 27 -9.30 3.25 2.05
C MET A 27 -10.02 3.85 0.82
N GLY A 28 -10.01 5.18 0.70
CA GLY A 28 -10.65 5.86 -0.42
C GLY A 28 -10.02 5.49 -1.76
N ARG A 29 -10.74 5.68 -2.88
CA ARG A 29 -10.22 5.39 -4.23
C ARG A 29 -8.87 6.07 -4.52
N ALA A 30 -8.68 7.30 -4.02
CA ALA A 30 -7.43 8.03 -4.15
C ALA A 30 -6.28 7.39 -3.36
N GLN A 31 -6.54 6.93 -2.13
CA GLN A 31 -5.56 6.21 -1.32
C GLN A 31 -5.19 4.86 -1.95
N LEU A 32 -6.18 4.13 -2.50
CA LEU A 32 -5.93 2.88 -3.21
C LEU A 32 -5.09 3.09 -4.48
N LYS A 33 -5.35 4.17 -5.23
CA LYS A 33 -4.55 4.56 -6.39
C LYS A 33 -3.10 4.83 -5.97
N ARG A 34 -2.90 5.63 -4.92
CA ARG A 34 -1.57 5.93 -4.37
C ARG A 34 -0.83 4.68 -3.89
N LEU A 35 -1.55 3.75 -3.26
CA LEU A 35 -0.97 2.47 -2.82
C LEU A 35 -0.44 1.66 -4.01
N LYS A 36 -1.23 1.52 -5.07
CA LYS A 36 -0.80 0.81 -6.30
C LYS A 36 0.40 1.46 -6.98
N GLU A 37 0.45 2.80 -7.01
CA GLU A 37 1.60 3.54 -7.54
C GLU A 37 2.87 3.25 -6.71
N LEU A 38 2.75 3.30 -5.38
CA LEU A 38 3.86 3.00 -4.47
C LEU A 38 4.32 1.54 -4.58
N GLU A 39 3.40 0.58 -4.72
CA GLU A 39 3.74 -0.84 -4.93
C GLU A 39 4.54 -1.03 -6.22
N LYS A 40 4.12 -0.38 -7.32
CA LYS A 40 4.83 -0.42 -8.60
C LYS A 40 6.21 0.20 -8.50
N GLU A 41 6.32 1.36 -7.86
CA GLU A 41 7.61 2.04 -7.64
C GLU A 41 8.54 1.19 -6.78
N ASN A 42 8.03 0.60 -5.69
CA ASN A 42 8.81 -0.27 -4.82
C ASN A 42 9.33 -1.51 -5.58
N GLN A 43 8.50 -2.11 -6.43
CA GLN A 43 8.94 -3.22 -7.29
C GLN A 43 10.06 -2.80 -8.23
N HIS A 44 9.97 -1.61 -8.84
CA HIS A 44 11.01 -1.09 -9.71
C HIS A 44 12.31 -0.83 -8.97
N LEU A 45 12.24 -0.18 -7.81
CA LEU A 45 13.40 0.10 -6.96
C LEU A 45 14.07 -1.20 -6.50
N ARG A 46 13.31 -2.22 -6.10
CA ARG A 46 13.87 -3.52 -5.70
C ARG A 46 14.65 -4.18 -6.83
N ARG A 47 14.13 -4.13 -8.07
CA ARG A 47 14.84 -4.67 -9.23
C ARG A 47 16.15 -3.92 -9.48
N ALA A 48 16.08 -2.59 -9.54
CA ALA A 48 17.27 -1.75 -9.74
C ALA A 48 18.35 -2.00 -8.67
N VAL A 49 17.95 -2.13 -7.39
CA VAL A 49 18.88 -2.44 -6.30
C VAL A 49 19.49 -3.83 -6.48
N SER A 50 18.71 -4.84 -6.84
CA SER A 50 19.23 -6.20 -7.09
C SER A 50 20.24 -6.21 -8.24
N ASP A 51 19.91 -5.57 -9.36
CA ASP A 51 20.78 -5.51 -10.55
C ASP A 51 22.10 -4.80 -10.20
N LEU A 52 22.04 -3.64 -9.56
CA LEU A 52 23.23 -2.90 -9.10
C LEU A 52 24.06 -3.70 -8.08
N THR A 53 23.39 -4.46 -7.21
CA THR A 53 24.08 -5.31 -6.23
C THR A 53 24.81 -6.45 -6.94
N LEU A 54 24.19 -7.05 -7.96
CA LEU A 54 24.82 -8.10 -8.77
C LEU A 54 26.03 -7.56 -9.54
N ASP A 55 25.89 -6.42 -10.22
CA ASP A 55 26.99 -5.78 -10.94
C ASP A 55 28.17 -5.46 -10.01
N LYS A 56 27.88 -4.93 -8.83
CA LYS A 56 28.89 -4.67 -7.80
C LYS A 56 29.62 -5.95 -7.38
N LEU A 57 28.90 -7.05 -7.19
CA LEU A 57 29.50 -8.34 -6.82
C LEU A 57 30.40 -8.86 -7.94
N ILE A 58 29.94 -8.83 -9.19
CA ILE A 58 30.71 -9.26 -10.36
C ILE A 58 32.00 -8.44 -10.47
N LEU A 59 31.91 -7.11 -10.36
CA LEU A 59 33.07 -6.23 -10.43
C LEU A 59 34.05 -6.46 -9.27
N THR A 60 33.52 -6.69 -8.06
CA THR A 60 34.35 -6.99 -6.88
C THR A 60 35.09 -8.31 -7.04
N GLU A 61 34.42 -9.35 -7.55
CA GLU A 61 35.03 -10.66 -7.77
C GLU A 61 36.08 -10.61 -8.89
N ALA A 62 35.77 -9.95 -10.01
CA ALA A 62 36.73 -9.73 -11.09
C ALA A 62 37.96 -8.94 -10.62
N ALA A 63 37.78 -7.96 -9.73
CA ALA A 63 38.88 -7.19 -9.16
C ALA A 63 39.69 -7.95 -8.11
N ARG A 64 39.13 -8.99 -7.47
CA ARG A 64 39.86 -9.81 -6.49
C ARG A 64 40.91 -10.70 -7.11
N GLY A 65 40.75 -11.07 -8.39
CA GLY A 65 41.71 -11.86 -9.15
C GLY A 65 41.85 -13.30 -8.66
N ASN A 66 41.75 -14.26 -9.59
CA ASN A 66 42.21 -15.63 -9.32
C ASN A 66 43.74 -15.64 -9.47
N TYR A 67 44.46 -15.42 -8.36
CA TYR A 67 45.89 -15.72 -8.25
C TYR A 67 46.07 -16.97 -7.40
#